data_AF-A0A1D6HZL3-F1
#
_entry.id   AF-A0A1D6HZL3-F1
#
_cell.length_a   1.000
_cell.length_b   1.000
_cell.length_c   1.000
_cell.angle_alpha   90.00
_cell.angle_beta   90.00
_cell.angle_gamma   90.00
#
_symmetry.space_group_name_H-M   'P 1'
#
loop_
_entity.id
_entity.type
_entity.pdbx_description
1 polymer ?
#
loop_
_entity_poly.entity_id
_entity_poly.type
_entity_poly.pdbx_seq_one_letter_code
_entity_poly.pdbx_strand_id
1 'polypeptide(L)'
;MHDGSFSVKVRTVDGFQGAEEDVIIFSTVRSNTAGKIGFLADTNRTNVALTRAKHCLWILGNVKTLASGKTIWRQIVDDARRGAASWTPRTTRTSHAP
;
A
#
# COMPACT_ATOMS: atom_id res chain seq x y z
N MET A 1 -2.70 6.78 34.20
CA MET A 1 -1.82 7.04 33.05
C MET A 1 -2.20 6.03 31.97
N HIS A 2 -2.84 6.46 30.89
CA HIS A 2 -2.88 5.60 29.71
C HIS A 2 -1.48 5.70 29.12
N ASP A 3 -0.75 4.58 29.05
CA ASP A 3 0.38 4.52 28.12
C ASP A 3 -0.13 4.90 26.73
N GLY A 4 0.75 5.37 25.84
CA GLY A 4 0.37 5.71 24.47
C GLY A 4 -0.13 4.47 23.73
N SER A 5 -1.39 4.08 23.98
CA SER A 5 -1.98 2.82 23.57
C SER A 5 -2.06 2.78 22.05
N PHE A 6 -1.28 1.87 21.47
CA PHE A 6 -1.32 1.58 20.06
C PHE A 6 -2.59 0.79 19.72
N SER A 7 -3.48 1.38 18.93
CA SER A 7 -4.73 0.74 18.49
C SER A 7 -4.62 0.24 17.06
N VAL A 8 -5.05 -0.99 16.82
CA VAL A 8 -5.14 -1.59 15.48
C VAL A 8 -6.60 -1.80 15.12
N LYS A 9 -7.01 -1.26 13.98
CA LYS A 9 -8.35 -1.48 13.41
C LYS A 9 -8.23 -2.23 12.10
N VAL A 10 -8.99 -3.33 11.97
CA VAL A 10 -9.05 -4.12 10.75
C VAL A 10 -10.45 -4.00 10.19
N ARG A 11 -10.59 -3.40 9.00
CA ARG A 11 -11.86 -3.27 8.29
C ARG A 11 -11.63 -3.38 6.79
N THR A 12 -12.71 -3.60 6.05
CA THR A 12 -12.71 -3.48 4.59
C THR A 12 -12.64 -2.00 4.18
N VAL A 13 -12.39 -1.75 2.89
CA VAL A 13 -12.41 -0.40 2.31
C VAL A 13 -13.71 0.33 2.66
N ASP A 14 -14.86 -0.33 2.47
CA ASP A 14 -16.18 0.26 2.75
C ASP A 14 -16.33 0.58 4.25
N GLY A 15 -15.79 -0.25 5.15
CA GLY A 15 -15.82 -0.02 6.60
C GLY A 15 -14.94 1.12 7.10
N PHE A 16 -14.04 1.63 6.26
CA PHE A 16 -13.22 2.83 6.50
C PHE A 16 -13.79 4.09 5.85
N GLN A 17 -15.01 4.03 5.29
CA GLN A 17 -15.64 5.23 4.76
C GLN A 17 -15.85 6.28 5.86
N GLY A 18 -15.35 7.49 5.62
CA GLY A 18 -15.38 8.60 6.59
C GLY A 18 -14.43 8.47 7.79
N ALA A 19 -13.64 7.39 7.88
CA ALA A 19 -12.61 7.21 8.89
C ALA A 19 -11.21 7.30 8.25
N GLU A 20 -10.21 7.69 9.04
CA GLU A 20 -8.81 7.80 8.63
C GLU A 20 -7.91 7.41 9.80
N GLU A 21 -6.74 6.83 9.51
CA GLU A 21 -5.72 6.48 10.49
C GLU A 21 -4.36 7.03 10.07
N ASP A 22 -3.45 7.18 11.03
CA ASP A 22 -2.12 7.74 10.79
C ASP A 22 -1.31 6.87 9.81
N VAL A 23 -1.40 5.55 10.00
CA VAL A 23 -0.79 4.53 9.16
C VAL A 23 -1.84 3.53 8.70
N ILE A 24 -1.88 3.27 7.40
CA ILE A 24 -2.75 2.23 6.81
C ILE A 24 -1.90 1.22 6.07
N ILE A 25 -2.17 -0.07 6.34
CA ILE A 25 -1.68 -1.18 5.53
C ILE A 25 -2.86 -1.70 4.71
N PHE A 26 -2.82 -1.45 3.40
CA PHE A 26 -3.86 -1.85 2.46
C PHE A 26 -3.45 -3.12 1.70
N SER A 27 -4.19 -4.21 1.92
CA SER A 27 -4.04 -5.45 1.15
C SER A 27 -4.94 -5.43 -0.08
N THR A 28 -4.37 -5.66 -1.26
CA THR A 28 -5.14 -5.73 -2.51
C THR A 28 -5.84 -7.09 -2.71
N VAL A 29 -5.56 -8.08 -1.84
CA VAL A 29 -6.14 -9.45 -1.75
C VAL A 29 -6.10 -10.33 -3.00
N ARG A 30 -5.90 -9.78 -4.20
CA ARG A 30 -5.98 -10.50 -5.47
C ARG A 30 -4.60 -10.79 -6.03
N SER A 31 -4.36 -12.06 -6.29
CA SER A 31 -3.16 -12.59 -6.95
C SER A 31 -3.60 -13.73 -7.86
N ASN A 32 -3.53 -13.52 -9.18
CA ASN A 32 -3.86 -14.54 -10.17
C ASN A 32 -3.15 -14.28 -11.51
N THR A 33 -2.97 -15.35 -12.28
CA THR A 33 -2.29 -15.33 -13.59
C THR A 33 -3.12 -14.64 -14.68
N ALA A 34 -4.44 -14.62 -14.55
CA ALA A 34 -5.35 -13.99 -15.51
C ALA A 34 -5.37 -12.45 -15.44
N GLY A 35 -4.67 -11.83 -14.47
CA GLY A 35 -4.65 -10.37 -14.31
C GLY A 35 -5.98 -9.77 -13.82
N LYS A 36 -6.90 -10.58 -13.30
CA LYS A 36 -8.22 -10.11 -12.88
C LYS A 36 -8.14 -9.47 -11.49
N ILE A 37 -8.18 -8.14 -11.43
CA ILE A 37 -8.12 -7.38 -10.16
C ILE A 37 -9.47 -7.32 -9.42
N GLY A 38 -10.59 -7.64 -10.10
CA GLY A 38 -11.91 -7.69 -9.47
C GLY A 38 -12.36 -6.33 -8.92
N PHE A 39 -12.81 -6.30 -7.66
CA PHE A 39 -13.36 -5.11 -7.01
C PHE A 39 -12.37 -3.93 -6.92
N LEU A 40 -11.07 -4.18 -7.05
CA LEU A 40 -10.06 -3.12 -7.11
C LEU A 40 -10.21 -2.23 -8.36
N ALA A 41 -10.89 -2.70 -9.40
CA ALA A 41 -11.18 -1.88 -10.58
C ALA A 41 -12.17 -0.73 -10.28
N ASP A 42 -12.89 -0.80 -9.16
CA ASP A 42 -13.76 0.28 -8.70
C ASP A 42 -12.91 1.47 -8.23
N THR A 43 -12.99 2.56 -8.99
CA THR A 43 -12.27 3.80 -8.72
C THR A 43 -12.74 4.49 -7.44
N ASN A 44 -14.02 4.37 -7.06
CA ASN A 44 -14.53 4.95 -5.82
C ASN A 44 -13.93 4.24 -4.61
N ARG A 45 -13.91 2.90 -4.64
CA ARG A 45 -13.26 2.10 -3.58
C ARG A 45 -11.76 2.35 -3.54
N THR A 46 -11.12 2.50 -4.70
CA THR A 46 -9.70 2.84 -4.76
C THR A 46 -9.44 4.20 -4.13
N ASN A 47 -10.24 5.22 -4.43
CA ASN A 47 -10.10 6.54 -3.81
C ASN A 47 -10.27 6.48 -2.30
N VAL A 48 -11.27 5.75 -1.81
CA VAL A 48 -11.42 5.51 -0.36
C VAL A 48 -10.14 4.89 0.18
N ALA A 49 -9.71 3.74 -0.33
CA ALA A 49 -8.52 3.02 0.16
C ALA A 49 -7.25 3.88 0.18
N LEU A 50 -6.98 4.66 -0.89
CA LEU A 50 -5.77 5.47 -1.01
C LEU A 50 -5.76 6.71 -0.11
N THR A 51 -6.94 7.23 0.28
CA THR A 51 -7.06 8.46 1.07
C THR A 51 -7.26 8.20 2.56
N ARG A 52 -7.27 6.94 3.02
CA ARG A 52 -7.48 6.63 4.46
C ARG A 52 -6.24 6.89 5.33
N ALA A 53 -5.06 6.98 4.73
CA ALA A 53 -3.79 7.16 5.44
C ALA A 53 -3.45 8.65 5.56
N LYS A 54 -3.23 9.13 6.79
CA LYS A 54 -2.83 10.53 7.02
C LYS A 54 -1.35 10.78 6.80
N HIS A 55 -0.50 9.81 7.15
CA HIS A 55 0.96 9.98 7.11
C HIS A 55 1.65 8.91 6.27
N CYS A 56 1.22 7.65 6.37
CA CYS A 56 1.88 6.57 5.65
C CYS A 56 0.89 5.51 5.15
N LEU A 57 0.92 5.23 3.84
CA LEU A 57 0.15 4.18 3.20
C LEU A 57 1.10 3.08 2.70
N TRP A 58 0.93 1.87 3.19
CA TRP A 58 1.61 0.68 2.66
C TRP A 58 0.63 -0.17 1.86
N ILE A 59 0.97 -0.47 0.60
CA ILE A 59 0.12 -1.28 -0.28
C ILE A 59 0.79 -2.64 -0.46
N LEU A 60 0.12 -3.71 -0.05
CA LEU A 60 0.58 -5.09 -0.23
C LEU A 60 -0.24 -5.75 -1.34
N GLY A 61 0.43 -6.21 -2.39
CA GLY A 61 -0.25 -6.84 -3.52
C GLY A 61 0.67 -7.51 -4.53
N ASN A 62 0.07 -8.32 -5.41
CA ASN A 62 0.78 -8.94 -6.52
C ASN A 62 0.96 -7.95 -7.68
N VAL A 63 2.21 -7.53 -7.90
CA VAL A 63 2.59 -6.57 -8.94
C VAL A 63 2.14 -7.02 -10.35
N LYS A 64 2.27 -8.30 -10.69
CA LYS A 64 1.87 -8.82 -12.02
C LYS A 64 0.36 -8.72 -12.21
N THR A 65 -0.41 -9.07 -11.18
CA THR A 65 -1.88 -8.99 -11.23
C THR A 65 -2.34 -7.52 -11.31
N LEU A 66 -1.79 -6.63 -10.47
CA LEU A 66 -2.16 -5.21 -10.41
C LEU A 66 -1.80 -4.43 -11.68
N ALA A 67 -0.67 -4.75 -12.32
CA ALA A 67 -0.19 -4.05 -13.52
C ALA A 67 -0.72 -4.61 -14.84
N SER A 68 -1.49 -5.70 -14.80
CA SER A 68 -1.95 -6.41 -16.00
C SER A 68 -2.89 -5.58 -16.89
N GLY A 69 -3.74 -4.73 -16.31
CA GLY A 69 -4.73 -3.92 -17.01
C GLY A 69 -4.40 -2.42 -17.05
N LYS A 70 -5.16 -1.67 -17.86
CA LYS A 70 -5.09 -0.19 -17.90
C LYS A 70 -5.95 0.42 -16.79
N THR A 71 -5.50 0.27 -15.55
CA THR A 71 -6.16 0.83 -14.37
C THR A 71 -5.20 1.72 -13.58
N ILE A 72 -5.74 2.50 -12.63
CA ILE A 72 -4.93 3.29 -11.70
C ILE A 72 -3.91 2.42 -10.93
N TRP A 73 -4.21 1.14 -10.68
CA TRP A 73 -3.28 0.21 -10.03
C TRP A 73 -2.00 -0.01 -10.83
N ARG A 74 -2.08 0.00 -12.17
CA ARG A 74 -0.88 -0.04 -13.01
C ARG A 74 -0.05 1.23 -12.82
N GLN A 75 -0.69 2.39 -12.77
CA GLN A 75 0.01 3.67 -12.57
C GLN A 75 0.68 3.71 -11.19
N ILE A 76 0.00 3.22 -10.14
CA ILE A 76 0.55 3.09 -8.78
C ILE A 76 1.76 2.16 -8.77
N VAL A 77 1.67 1.00 -9.45
CA VAL A 77 2.81 0.08 -9.57
C VAL A 77 3.98 0.72 -10.31
N ASP A 78 3.72 1.42 -11.41
CA ASP A 78 4.76 2.07 -12.21
C ASP A 78 5.42 3.21 -11.42
N ASP A 79 4.65 3.94 -10.61
CA ASP A 79 5.17 4.96 -9.70
C ASP A 79 6.06 4.39 -8.59
N ALA A 80 5.58 3.33 -7.92
CA ALA A 80 6.35 2.63 -6.91
C ALA A 80 7.69 2.09 -7.48
N ARG A 81 7.69 1.60 -8.73
CA ARG A 81 8.90 1.14 -9.41
C ARG A 81 9.89 2.27 -9.70
N ARG A 82 9.40 3.44 -10.11
CA ARG A 82 10.26 4.63 -10.31
C ARG A 82 10.91 5.04 -9.00
N GLY A 83 10.15 5.05 -7.91
CA GLY A 83 10.68 5.31 -6.56
C GLY A 83 11.72 4.27 -6.14
N ALA A 84 11.43 2.98 -6.31
CA ALA A 84 12.33 1.89 -5.96
C ALA A 84 13.65 1.92 -6.75
N ALA A 85 13.63 2.33 -8.03
CA ALA A 85 14.85 2.45 -8.84
C ALA A 85 15.80 3.54 -8.30
N SER A 86 15.27 4.55 -7.62
CA SER A 86 16.08 5.58 -6.95
C SER A 86 16.58 5.17 -5.57
N TRP A 87 16.03 4.11 -4.98
CA TRP A 87 16.36 3.67 -3.64
C TRP A 87 17.66 2.85 -3.66
N THR A 88 18.75 3.45 -3.21
CA THR A 88 20.02 2.75 -2.98
C THR A 88 20.05 2.24 -1.53
N PRO A 89 20.35 0.94 -1.30
CA PRO A 89 20.57 0.43 0.04
C PRO A 89 21.76 1.17 0.65
N ARG A 90 21.51 1.91 1.74
CA ARG A 90 22.59 2.53 2.51
C ARG A 90 23.26 1.41 3.30
N THR A 91 24.27 0.78 2.70
CA THR A 91 25.03 -0.28 3.37
C THR A 91 25.64 0.28 4.65
N THR A 92 25.43 -0.43 5.75
CA THR A 92 26.02 -0.13 7.05
C THR A 92 27.53 -0.13 6.89
N ARG A 93 28.13 1.06 6.96
CA ARG A 93 29.57 1.24 7.12
C ARG A 93 29.93 0.64 8.48
N THR A 94 30.26 -0.64 8.49
CA THR A 94 30.78 -1.33 9.68
C THR A 94 32.15 -0.74 9.98
N SER A 95 32.19 0.23 10.89
CA SER A 95 33.44 0.68 11.49
C SER A 95 33.90 -0.39 12.49
N HIS A 96 34.58 -1.42 11.97
CA HIS A 96 35.57 -2.12 12.78
C HIS A 96 36.77 -1.18 12.89
N ALA A 97 36.80 -0.40 13.97
CA ALA A 97 38.05 0.18 14.46
C ALA A 97 38.51 -0.72 15.63
N PRO A 98 39.72 -1.29 15.57
CA PRO A 98 40.29 -2.10 16.64
C PRO A 98 40.58 -1.27 17.91
#